data_AF-A0AAD7ZW54-F1
#
_entry.id   AF-A0AAD7ZW54-F1
#
_cell.length_a   1.000
_cell.length_b   1.000
_cell.length_c   1.000
_cell.angle_alpha   90.00
_cell.angle_beta   90.00
_cell.angle_gamma   90.00
#
_symmetry.space_group_name_H-M   'P 1'
#
loop_
_entity.id
_entity.type
_entity.pdbx_description
1 polymer ?
#
loop_
_entity_poly.entity_id
_entity_poly.type
_entity_poly.pdbx_seq_one_letter_code
_entity_poly.pdbx_strand_id
1 'polypeptide(L)'
;VDAAKHMWPSDLEYIYNQVKNLSTEHGFNNDSKPFFYQEVIDLGGEGIHSTDYIGFGRVTEFKYSHELGNAFRGNNAIKWLQSFGTGWGFIPSGDAVVFVDNHDNQRTHGNIVLTHKNAKLYK
;
A
#
# COMPACT_ATOMS: atom_id res chain seq x y z
N VAL A 1 8.91 5.23 -0.82
CA VAL A 1 9.61 5.37 -2.11
C VAL A 1 8.56 5.49 -3.18
N ASP A 2 8.49 6.67 -3.76
CA ASP A 2 7.57 7.04 -4.83
C ASP A 2 7.85 6.23 -6.11
N ALA A 3 6.82 5.97 -6.91
CA ALA A 3 6.95 5.35 -8.23
C ALA A 3 7.78 4.04 -8.26
N ALA A 4 7.79 3.27 -7.16
CA ALA A 4 8.65 2.09 -7.02
C ALA A 4 8.37 1.02 -8.09
N LYS A 5 7.12 0.96 -8.58
CA LYS A 5 6.71 0.10 -9.71
C LYS A 5 7.56 0.31 -10.97
N HIS A 6 8.12 1.49 -11.16
CA HIS A 6 8.91 1.86 -12.34
C HIS A 6 10.42 1.63 -12.16
N MET A 7 10.82 0.99 -11.07
CA MET A 7 12.19 0.60 -10.78
C MET A 7 12.28 -0.91 -10.63
N TRP A 8 13.39 -1.51 -11.08
CA TRP A 8 13.63 -2.93 -10.86
C TRP A 8 13.75 -3.22 -9.36
N PRO A 9 13.10 -4.28 -8.83
CA PRO A 9 13.20 -4.65 -7.42
C PRO A 9 14.66 -4.81 -6.95
N SER A 10 15.52 -5.40 -7.77
CA SER A 10 16.94 -5.58 -7.47
C SER A 10 17.69 -4.26 -7.28
N ASP A 11 17.33 -3.23 -8.04
CA ASP A 11 17.98 -1.92 -7.94
C ASP A 11 17.55 -1.21 -6.66
N LEU A 12 16.26 -1.31 -6.29
CA LEU A 12 15.76 -0.79 -5.02
C LEU A 12 16.38 -1.51 -3.82
N GLU A 13 16.42 -2.84 -3.84
CA GLU A 13 17.04 -3.64 -2.78
C GLU A 13 18.52 -3.29 -2.62
N TYR A 14 19.25 -3.14 -3.73
CA TYR A 14 20.64 -2.68 -3.71
C TYR A 14 20.77 -1.31 -3.04
N ILE A 15 19.94 -0.34 -3.42
CA ILE A 15 19.94 1.01 -2.83
C ILE A 15 19.64 0.94 -1.32
N TYR A 16 18.62 0.19 -0.91
CA TYR A 16 18.23 0.10 0.50
C TYR A 16 19.33 -0.50 1.36
N ASN A 17 20.09 -1.47 0.83
CA ASN A 17 21.26 -2.03 1.49
C ASN A 17 22.43 -1.04 1.67
N GLN A 18 22.43 0.09 0.97
CA GLN A 18 23.41 1.17 1.17
C GLN A 18 22.94 2.23 2.19
N VAL A 19 21.68 2.20 2.62
CA VAL A 19 21.14 3.22 3.53
C VAL A 19 21.63 2.95 4.95
N LYS A 20 22.12 4.01 5.61
CA LYS A 20 22.58 3.95 7.01
C LYS A 20 21.41 3.64 7.95
N ASN A 21 21.73 2.98 9.06
CA ASN A 21 20.82 2.86 10.20
C ASN A 21 20.42 4.24 10.74
N LEU A 22 19.25 4.31 11.38
CA LEU A 22 18.69 5.51 11.97
C LEU A 22 19.55 5.98 13.15
N SER A 23 19.66 7.30 13.31
CA SER A 23 20.53 7.91 14.33
C SER A 23 20.00 7.70 15.75
N THR A 24 20.86 7.23 16.65
CA THR A 24 20.55 7.15 18.09
C THR A 24 20.36 8.53 18.72
N GLU A 25 20.88 9.59 18.10
CA GLU A 25 20.66 10.98 18.54
C GLU A 25 19.19 11.40 18.44
N HIS A 26 18.39 10.72 17.62
CA HIS A 26 16.95 10.94 17.48
C HIS A 26 16.11 9.93 18.27
N GLY A 27 16.72 9.21 19.22
CA GLY A 27 16.02 8.28 20.12
C GLY A 27 15.74 6.90 19.52
N PHE A 28 16.32 6.56 18.37
CA PHE A 28 16.27 5.20 17.84
C PHE A 28 17.26 4.29 18.59
N ASN A 29 16.93 3.01 18.72
CA ASN A 29 17.86 2.01 19.25
C ASN A 29 19.05 1.83 18.29
N ASN A 30 20.18 1.35 18.80
CA ASN A 30 21.30 0.97 17.94
C ASN A 30 20.84 -0.06 16.89
N ASP A 31 21.40 0.05 15.68
CA ASP A 31 21.06 -0.82 14.53
C ASP A 31 19.60 -0.74 14.03
N SER A 32 18.84 0.27 14.43
CA SER A 32 17.50 0.50 13.89
C SER A 32 17.56 0.82 12.40
N LYS A 33 17.02 -0.06 11.56
CA LYS A 33 16.95 0.18 10.12
C LYS A 33 15.82 1.16 9.77
N PRO A 34 15.96 1.96 8.70
CA PRO A 34 14.86 2.76 8.17
C PRO A 34 13.67 1.88 7.78
N PHE A 35 12.46 2.41 7.98
CA PHE A 35 11.24 1.78 7.50
C PHE A 35 11.00 2.18 6.05
N PHE A 36 11.14 1.22 5.13
CA PHE A 36 10.81 1.42 3.72
C PHE A 36 9.38 0.95 3.45
N TYR A 37 8.59 1.82 2.84
CA TYR A 37 7.38 1.42 2.12
C TYR A 37 7.45 1.95 0.69
N GLN A 38 6.95 1.14 -0.24
CA GLN A 38 7.14 1.31 -1.67
C GLN A 38 5.79 1.54 -2.33
N GLU A 39 5.70 2.58 -3.14
CA GLU A 39 4.51 2.82 -3.93
C GLU A 39 4.52 1.93 -5.16
N VAL A 40 3.73 0.86 -5.10
CA VAL A 40 3.48 -0.05 -6.22
C VAL A 40 1.96 -0.13 -6.41
N ILE A 41 1.46 0.53 -7.44
CA ILE A 41 0.03 0.48 -7.79
C ILE A 41 -0.24 -0.85 -8.49
N ASP A 42 -0.66 -1.88 -7.77
CA ASP A 42 -1.07 -3.17 -8.36
C ASP A 42 -2.56 -3.43 -8.08
N LEU A 43 -3.40 -3.29 -9.10
CA LEU A 43 -4.83 -3.65 -9.07
C LEU A 43 -5.12 -4.97 -9.81
N GLY A 44 -4.08 -5.72 -10.19
CA GLY A 44 -4.17 -6.92 -11.04
C GLY A 44 -4.21 -6.61 -12.55
N GLY A 45 -3.98 -7.64 -13.36
CA GLY A 45 -4.05 -7.55 -14.83
C GLY A 45 -2.81 -6.99 -15.54
N GLU A 46 -1.74 -6.71 -14.79
CA GLU A 46 -0.46 -6.22 -15.31
C GLU A 46 0.67 -7.21 -15.04
N GLY A 47 1.81 -7.05 -15.72
CA GLY A 47 2.97 -7.95 -15.60
C GLY A 47 3.91 -7.66 -14.44
N ILE A 48 3.65 -6.60 -13.66
CA ILE A 48 4.43 -6.23 -12.45
C ILE A 48 3.51 -6.39 -11.25
N HIS A 49 3.97 -7.11 -10.23
CA HIS A 49 3.18 -7.46 -9.06
C HIS A 49 3.76 -6.85 -7.79
N SER A 50 2.90 -6.47 -6.84
CA SER A 50 3.36 -5.98 -5.52
C SER A 50 4.22 -7.01 -4.78
N THR A 51 4.02 -8.31 -5.04
CA THR A 51 4.82 -9.40 -4.48
C THR A 51 6.28 -9.40 -4.95
N ASP A 52 6.61 -8.70 -6.03
CA ASP A 52 7.99 -8.57 -6.50
C ASP A 52 8.81 -7.62 -5.62
N TYR A 53 8.13 -6.81 -4.78
CA TYR A 53 8.72 -5.75 -3.96
C TYR A 53 8.65 -6.03 -2.45
N ILE A 54 8.22 -7.22 -2.03
CA ILE A 54 8.21 -7.60 -0.61
C ILE A 54 9.56 -8.22 -0.20
N GLY A 55 9.81 -8.34 1.11
CA GLY A 55 11.04 -8.95 1.65
C GLY A 55 12.18 -7.96 1.92
N PHE A 56 12.21 -6.82 1.21
CA PHE A 56 13.17 -5.73 1.44
C PHE A 56 12.50 -4.39 1.79
N GLY A 57 11.17 -4.37 1.86
CA GLY A 57 10.35 -3.24 2.28
C GLY A 57 8.88 -3.63 2.37
N ARG A 58 8.04 -2.71 2.84
CA ARG A 58 6.58 -2.83 2.71
C ARG A 58 6.12 -2.25 1.39
N VAL A 59 4.89 -2.57 0.99
CA VAL A 59 4.29 -2.13 -0.28
C VAL A 59 2.92 -1.54 -0.04
N THR A 60 2.58 -0.47 -0.75
CA THR A 60 1.23 0.12 -0.75
C THR A 60 0.20 -0.85 -1.33
N GLU A 61 -0.74 -1.31 -0.52
CA GLU A 61 -1.80 -2.24 -0.98
C GLU A 61 -2.99 -1.44 -1.55
N PHE A 62 -2.90 -1.07 -2.84
CA PHE A 62 -3.94 -0.28 -3.51
C PHE A 62 -5.28 -1.02 -3.64
N LYS A 63 -5.29 -2.37 -3.64
CA LYS A 63 -6.54 -3.14 -3.63
C LYS A 63 -7.35 -2.90 -2.37
N TYR A 64 -6.70 -2.60 -1.24
CA TYR A 64 -7.38 -2.26 0.00
C TYR A 64 -8.30 -1.04 -0.19
N SER A 65 -7.76 0.07 -0.69
CA SER A 65 -8.51 1.30 -0.97
C SER A 65 -9.64 1.05 -1.98
N HIS A 66 -9.35 0.28 -3.03
CA HIS A 66 -10.29 -0.03 -4.09
C HIS A 66 -11.48 -0.87 -3.61
N GLU A 67 -11.20 -1.99 -2.94
CA GLU A 67 -12.24 -2.95 -2.50
C GLU A 67 -13.08 -2.41 -1.34
N LEU A 68 -12.47 -1.62 -0.45
CA LEU A 68 -13.23 -0.89 0.57
C LEU A 68 -14.21 0.09 -0.08
N GLY A 69 -13.76 0.81 -1.12
CA GLY A 69 -14.62 1.65 -1.97
C GLY A 69 -15.79 0.88 -2.58
N ASN A 70 -15.51 -0.27 -3.19
CA ASN A 70 -16.54 -1.12 -3.79
C ASN A 70 -17.60 -1.57 -2.77
N ALA A 71 -17.17 -2.00 -1.57
CA ALA A 71 -18.10 -2.45 -0.52
C ALA A 71 -19.04 -1.33 -0.05
N PHE A 72 -18.51 -0.16 0.28
CA PHE A 72 -19.31 0.95 0.83
C PHE A 72 -20.16 1.67 -0.22
N ARG A 73 -19.85 1.50 -1.51
CA ARG A 73 -20.65 2.03 -2.62
C ARG A 73 -21.74 1.08 -3.11
N GLY A 74 -21.81 -0.12 -2.53
CA GLY A 74 -22.80 -1.14 -2.91
C GLY A 74 -22.43 -1.92 -4.17
N ASN A 75 -21.21 -1.77 -4.69
CA ASN A 75 -20.70 -2.62 -5.77
C ASN A 75 -20.34 -4.02 -5.25
N ASN A 76 -20.13 -4.16 -3.94
CA ASN A 76 -19.97 -5.44 -3.27
C ASN A 76 -20.70 -5.41 -1.92
N ALA A 77 -21.16 -6.57 -1.42
CA ALA A 77 -21.88 -6.62 -0.15
C ALA A 77 -20.91 -6.45 1.04
N ILE A 78 -21.22 -5.51 1.93
CA ILE A 78 -20.41 -5.21 3.13
C ILE A 78 -20.16 -6.45 4.00
N LYS A 79 -21.07 -7.43 4.03
CA LYS A 79 -20.91 -8.68 4.78
C LYS A 79 -19.61 -9.43 4.44
N TRP A 80 -19.10 -9.27 3.22
CA TRP A 80 -17.89 -9.97 2.79
C TRP A 80 -16.63 -9.44 3.47
N LEU A 81 -16.66 -8.21 4.00
CA LEU A 81 -15.54 -7.61 4.74
C LEU A 81 -15.16 -8.41 6.00
N GLN A 82 -15.96 -9.38 6.43
CA GLN A 82 -15.59 -10.34 7.48
C GLN A 82 -14.25 -11.04 7.19
N SER A 83 -13.89 -11.22 5.92
CA SER A 83 -12.65 -11.87 5.47
C SER A 83 -11.64 -10.90 4.84
N PHE A 84 -11.82 -9.59 5.02
CA PHE A 84 -11.05 -8.55 4.36
C PHE A 84 -9.55 -8.67 4.68
N GLY A 85 -8.72 -8.83 3.66
CA GLY A 85 -7.30 -9.16 3.82
C GLY A 85 -6.79 -10.08 2.73
N THR A 86 -5.88 -10.99 3.07
CA THR A 86 -5.24 -11.91 2.10
C THR A 86 -6.22 -12.81 1.35
N GLY A 87 -7.39 -13.13 1.94
CA GLY A 87 -8.46 -13.86 1.26
C GLY A 87 -9.06 -13.13 0.06
N TRP A 88 -8.80 -11.82 -0.06
CA TRP A 88 -9.21 -10.96 -1.17
C TRP A 88 -8.08 -10.77 -2.21
N GLY A 89 -6.98 -11.54 -2.08
CA GLY A 89 -5.81 -11.41 -2.96
C GLY A 89 -4.90 -10.24 -2.62
N PHE A 90 -4.99 -9.73 -1.38
CA PHE A 90 -4.04 -8.75 -0.85
C PHE A 90 -2.73 -9.43 -0.46
N ILE A 91 -1.63 -8.68 -0.47
CA ILE A 91 -0.35 -9.15 0.05
C ILE A 91 -0.44 -9.45 1.56
N PRO A 92 0.48 -10.25 2.13
CA PRO A 92 0.47 -10.57 3.55
C PRO A 92 0.43 -9.30 4.41
N SER A 93 -0.34 -9.33 5.51
CA SER A 93 -0.51 -8.15 6.39
C SER A 93 0.80 -7.60 6.93
N GLY A 94 1.81 -8.45 7.10
CA GLY A 94 3.15 -8.00 7.43
C GLY A 94 3.64 -7.00 6.40
N ASP A 95 3.55 -7.33 5.12
CA ASP A 95 4.16 -6.61 4.00
C ASP A 95 3.38 -5.40 3.47
N ALA A 96 2.19 -5.14 4.02
CA ALA A 96 1.27 -4.15 3.49
C ALA A 96 1.33 -2.81 4.24
N VAL A 97 1.28 -1.71 3.47
CA VAL A 97 0.82 -0.39 3.93
C VAL A 97 -0.54 -0.13 3.30
N VAL A 98 -1.56 -0.02 4.14
CA VAL A 98 -2.96 0.17 3.73
C VAL A 98 -3.44 1.58 3.99
N PHE A 99 -4.42 2.02 3.21
CA PHE A 99 -5.04 3.34 3.33
C PHE A 99 -6.44 3.34 2.71
N VAL A 100 -7.30 4.24 3.18
CA VAL A 100 -8.65 4.44 2.60
C VAL A 100 -8.54 5.21 1.29
N ASP A 101 -7.82 6.34 1.33
CA ASP A 101 -7.38 7.14 0.20
C ASP A 101 -5.92 7.59 0.40
N ASN A 102 -5.25 7.96 -0.67
CA ASN A 102 -3.97 8.66 -0.65
C ASN A 102 -4.13 10.01 -1.37
N HIS A 103 -3.05 10.78 -1.41
CA HIS A 103 -3.07 12.10 -2.03
C HIS A 103 -3.38 12.06 -3.54
N ASP A 104 -2.97 11.03 -4.28
CA ASP A 104 -3.32 10.94 -5.71
C ASP A 104 -4.76 10.50 -5.91
N ASN A 105 -5.15 9.40 -5.30
CA ASN A 105 -6.40 8.71 -5.59
C ASN A 105 -7.65 9.42 -5.06
N GLN A 106 -7.50 10.34 -4.10
CA GLN A 106 -8.58 11.25 -3.71
C GLN A 106 -8.89 12.34 -4.75
N ARG A 107 -8.05 12.47 -5.80
CA ARG A 107 -8.18 13.46 -6.89
C ARG A 107 -8.41 12.80 -8.25
N THR A 108 -7.81 11.65 -8.52
CA THR A 108 -7.70 11.10 -9.89
C THR A 108 -8.49 9.81 -10.16
N HIS A 109 -8.72 8.96 -9.16
CA HIS A 109 -9.23 7.60 -9.36
C HIS A 109 -10.77 7.47 -9.32
N GLY A 110 -11.47 8.51 -9.76
CA GLY A 110 -12.92 8.51 -9.96
C GLY A 110 -13.73 8.29 -8.69
N ASN A 111 -14.92 7.72 -8.85
CA ASN A 111 -15.91 7.57 -7.79
C ASN A 111 -15.82 6.22 -7.05
N ILE A 112 -14.75 5.43 -7.16
CA ILE A 112 -14.65 4.16 -6.38
C ILE A 112 -14.05 4.44 -5.01
N VAL A 113 -12.93 5.15 -4.96
CA VAL A 113 -12.23 5.47 -3.70
C VAL A 113 -13.14 6.25 -2.74
N LEU A 114 -13.14 5.88 -1.47
CA LEU A 114 -13.81 6.64 -0.42
C LEU A 114 -12.97 7.87 -0.08
N THR A 115 -13.57 9.05 -0.12
CA THR A 115 -12.84 10.29 0.16
C THR A 115 -13.68 11.20 1.03
N HIS A 116 -13.03 12.13 1.72
CA HIS A 116 -13.67 13.17 2.53
C HIS A 116 -14.70 14.02 1.76
N LYS A 117 -14.67 14.03 0.42
CA LYS A 117 -15.64 14.73 -0.44
C LYS A 117 -17.05 14.13 -0.36
N ASN A 118 -17.19 12.86 0.04
CA ASN A 118 -18.48 12.23 0.31
C ASN A 118 -18.57 11.81 1.78
N ALA A 119 -18.96 12.76 2.63
CA ALA A 119 -18.97 12.57 4.08
C ALA A 119 -19.81 11.36 4.54
N LYS A 120 -20.93 11.05 3.86
CA LYS A 120 -21.81 9.94 4.25
C LYS A 120 -21.16 8.57 4.08
N LEU A 121 -20.30 8.42 3.08
CA LEU A 121 -19.59 7.15 2.81
C LEU A 121 -18.25 7.06 3.53
N TYR A 122 -17.74 8.19 4.05
CA TYR A 122 -16.41 8.29 4.64
C TYR A 122 -16.42 8.36 6.18
N LYS A 123 -17.56 8.73 6.78
CA LYS A 123 -17.72 8.92 8.23
C LYS A 123 -18.67 7.90 8.84
#